data_AF-A0A959W6K0-F1
#
_entry.id   AF-A0A959W6K0-F1
#
_cell.length_a   1.000
_cell.length_b   1.000
_cell.length_c   1.000
_cell.angle_alpha   90.00
_cell.angle_beta   90.00
_cell.angle_gamma   90.00
#
_symmetry.space_group_name_H-M   'P 1'
#
loop_
_entity.id
_entity.type
_entity.pdbx_description
1 polymer ?
#
loop_
_entity_poly.entity_id
_entity_poly.type
_entity_poly.pdbx_seq_one_letter_code
_entity_poly.pdbx_strand_id
1 'polypeptide(L)'
;MIGPKGKGIGFRFSISEQASASADYFKLVRRGKGKHARTVRMFQGYGEWNSHIGFNNVRFGARTPNFRARPGKYLAFFRADDDAHNSTEDIKLRFEIKGKKKQKSRKHHRR
;
A
#
# COMPACT_ATOMS: atom_id res chain seq x y z
N MET A 1 -3.02 2.99 -11.09
CA MET A 1 -3.95 1.85 -10.85
C MET A 1 -3.14 0.70 -10.27
N ILE A 2 -3.47 0.17 -9.08
CA ILE A 2 -2.68 -0.89 -8.41
C ILE A 2 -3.53 -2.15 -8.21
N GLY A 3 -2.90 -3.31 -8.45
CA GLY A 3 -3.47 -4.58 -8.94
C GLY A 3 -4.53 -5.29 -8.07
N PRO A 4 -5.04 -6.44 -8.53
CA PRO A 4 -6.15 -7.13 -7.88
C PRO A 4 -5.82 -7.51 -6.43
N LYS A 5 -6.71 -7.09 -5.51
CA LYS A 5 -6.79 -7.39 -4.06
C LYS A 5 -5.52 -7.95 -3.42
N GLY A 6 -4.67 -7.07 -2.89
CA GLY A 6 -3.57 -7.47 -1.98
C GLY A 6 -2.47 -8.31 -2.64
N LYS A 7 -2.43 -8.41 -3.96
CA LYS A 7 -1.27 -8.96 -4.68
C LYS A 7 -0.08 -7.99 -4.72
N GLY A 8 -0.27 -6.75 -4.26
CA GLY A 8 0.74 -5.69 -4.31
C GLY A 8 1.19 -5.35 -5.73
N ILE A 9 2.23 -4.54 -5.82
CA ILE A 9 2.99 -4.25 -7.04
C ILE A 9 4.48 -4.40 -6.75
N GLY A 10 5.28 -4.64 -7.78
CA GLY A 10 6.73 -4.45 -7.68
C GLY A 10 7.01 -2.97 -7.48
N PHE A 11 7.74 -2.64 -6.43
CA PHE A 11 8.26 -1.31 -6.16
C PHE A 11 9.78 -1.40 -6.17
N ARG A 12 10.39 -0.66 -7.10
CA ARG A 12 11.84 -0.63 -7.29
C ARG A 12 12.40 0.64 -6.68
N PHE A 13 13.43 0.49 -5.86
CA PHE A 13 14.20 1.60 -5.31
C PHE A 13 15.69 1.23 -5.32
N SER A 14 16.54 2.25 -5.25
CA SER A 14 18.00 2.07 -5.20
C SER A 14 18.53 2.74 -3.96
N ILE A 15 19.48 2.09 -3.30
CA ILE A 15 20.20 2.62 -2.14
C ILE A 15 21.70 2.46 -2.37
N SER A 16 22.49 3.42 -1.90
CA SER A 16 23.95 3.39 -2.00
C SER A 16 24.63 2.72 -0.80
N GLU A 17 23.87 2.47 0.26
CA GLU A 17 24.35 1.92 1.53
C GLU A 17 23.39 0.81 2.01
N GLN A 18 23.84 -0.02 2.95
CA GLN A 18 23.01 -1.05 3.55
C GLN A 18 21.92 -0.38 4.41
N ALA A 19 20.66 -0.74 4.17
CA ALA A 19 19.53 -0.13 4.86
C ALA A 19 18.35 -1.11 4.96
N SER A 20 17.49 -0.86 5.93
CA SER A 20 16.14 -1.42 5.98
C SER A 20 15.16 -0.46 5.31
N ALA A 21 14.15 -0.98 4.63
CA ALA A 21 13.10 -0.18 4.02
C ALA A 21 11.76 -0.50 4.67
N SER A 22 10.99 0.53 4.99
CA SER A 22 9.69 0.39 5.62
C SER A 22 8.62 1.22 4.90
N ALA A 23 7.37 0.81 5.05
CA ALA A 23 6.23 1.54 4.53
C ALA A 23 5.03 1.47 5.48
N ASP A 24 4.59 2.61 5.99
CA ASP A 24 3.37 2.74 6.77
C ASP A 24 2.16 2.95 5.87
N TYR A 25 1.16 2.08 5.96
CA TYR A 25 -0.01 2.12 5.08
C TYR A 25 -1.23 2.75 5.77
N PHE A 26 -1.70 3.87 5.22
CA PHE A 26 -2.93 4.53 5.66
C PHE A 26 -4.01 4.43 4.60
N LYS A 27 -5.17 3.85 4.95
CA LYS A 27 -6.36 3.93 4.11
C LYS A 27 -6.97 5.33 4.21
N LEU A 28 -7.30 5.91 3.07
CA LEU A 28 -8.03 7.17 2.98
C LEU A 28 -9.52 6.89 3.03
N VAL A 29 -10.18 7.32 4.11
CA VAL A 29 -11.61 7.09 4.36
C VAL A 29 -12.32 8.43 4.44
N ARG A 30 -13.45 8.57 3.76
CA ARG A 30 -14.32 9.74 3.92
C ARG A 30 -15.19 9.52 5.16
N ARG A 31 -15.04 10.36 6.18
CA ARG A 31 -15.84 10.34 7.41
C ARG A 31 -16.67 11.61 7.54
N GLY A 32 -17.88 11.48 8.10
CA GLY A 32 -18.86 12.56 8.20
C GLY A 32 -19.94 12.47 7.12
N LYS A 33 -20.92 13.37 7.18
CA LYS A 33 -22.06 13.43 6.25
C LYS A 33 -22.06 14.75 5.47
N GLY A 34 -22.51 14.70 4.22
CA GLY A 34 -22.71 15.89 3.38
C GLY A 34 -21.45 16.74 3.19
N LYS A 35 -21.63 18.07 3.28
CA LYS A 35 -20.57 19.07 3.07
C LYS A 35 -19.44 19.04 4.11
N HIS A 36 -19.69 18.48 5.30
CA HIS A 36 -18.69 18.38 6.37
C HIS A 36 -17.87 17.09 6.31
N ALA A 37 -18.13 16.23 5.32
CA ALA A 37 -17.38 15.00 5.20
C ALA A 37 -15.91 15.31 4.84
N ARG A 38 -14.99 14.77 5.63
CA ARG A 38 -13.53 14.95 5.50
C ARG A 38 -12.84 13.64 5.21
N THR A 39 -11.74 13.72 4.48
CA THR A 39 -10.86 12.56 4.26
C THR A 39 -9.97 12.38 5.48
N VAL A 40 -10.06 11.22 6.12
CA VAL A 40 -9.20 10.85 7.24
C VAL A 40 -8.24 9.73 6.82
N ARG A 41 -7.06 9.72 7.42
CA ARG A 41 -6.07 8.65 7.31
C ARG A 41 -6.36 7.63 8.41
N MET A 42 -6.55 6.38 8.03
CA MET A 42 -6.75 5.26 8.96
C MET A 42 -5.61 4.28 8.77
N PHE A 43 -4.78 4.10 9.79
CA PHE A 43 -3.67 3.15 9.75
C PHE A 43 -4.19 1.73 9.49
N GLN A 44 -3.54 1.02 8.58
CA GLN A 44 -3.91 -0.33 8.16
C GLN A 44 -2.79 -1.34 8.32
N GLY A 45 -1.65 -0.92 8.87
CA GLY A 45 -0.46 -1.73 9.05
C GLY A 45 0.76 -1.17 8.35
N TYR A 46 1.84 -1.94 8.40
CA TYR A 46 3.14 -1.58 7.83
C TYR A 46 3.73 -2.76 7.04
N GLY A 47 4.76 -2.47 6.25
CA GLY A 47 5.59 -3.46 5.57
C GLY A 47 7.05 -3.10 5.75
N GLU A 48 7.89 -4.11 5.92
CA GLU A 48 9.33 -3.98 6.12
C GLU A 48 10.05 -4.93 5.17
N TRP A 49 11.20 -4.48 4.69
CA TRP A 49 12.06 -5.23 3.79
C TRP A 49 13.52 -4.94 4.12
N ASN A 50 14.32 -6.01 4.22
CA ASN A 50 15.76 -5.88 4.19
C ASN A 50 16.18 -5.46 2.79
N SER A 51 17.03 -4.45 2.68
CA SER A 51 17.50 -3.92 1.40
C SER A 51 19.01 -4.07 1.28
N HIS A 52 19.49 -4.30 0.07
CA HIS A 52 20.92 -4.38 -0.22
C HIS A 52 21.38 -3.17 -1.04
N ILE A 53 22.69 -2.91 -1.06
CA ILE A 53 23.29 -1.88 -1.90
C ILE A 53 22.93 -2.13 -3.37
N GLY A 54 22.44 -1.11 -4.06
CA GLY A 54 21.96 -1.19 -5.44
C GLY A 54 20.43 -1.32 -5.54
N PHE A 55 19.96 -2.02 -6.58
CA PHE A 55 18.54 -2.07 -6.91
C PHE A 55 17.77 -3.13 -6.11
N ASN A 56 16.75 -2.68 -5.39
CA ASN A 56 15.83 -3.53 -4.64
C ASN A 56 14.47 -3.56 -5.34
N ASN A 57 13.81 -4.72 -5.32
CA ASN A 57 12.44 -4.87 -5.83
C ASN A 57 11.58 -5.55 -4.78
N VAL A 58 10.64 -4.80 -4.20
CA VAL A 58 9.81 -5.28 -3.09
C VAL A 58 8.35 -5.34 -3.49
N ARG A 59 7.60 -6.20 -2.79
CA ARG A 59 6.18 -6.37 -3.03
C ARG A 59 5.35 -5.37 -2.22
N PHE A 60 5.24 -4.15 -2.74
CA PHE A 60 4.55 -3.05 -2.08
C PHE A 60 3.03 -3.18 -2.11
N GLY A 61 2.36 -2.90 -0.98
CA GLY A 61 0.89 -2.92 -0.88
C GLY A 61 0.26 -4.33 -1.02
N ALA A 62 1.06 -5.39 -0.88
CA ALA A 62 0.55 -6.76 -0.80
C ALA A 62 0.07 -7.09 0.61
N ARG A 63 -0.92 -8.00 0.72
CA ARG A 63 -1.39 -8.45 2.04
C ARG A 63 -0.25 -9.19 2.76
N THR A 64 0.06 -8.76 3.97
CA THR A 64 1.01 -9.41 4.88
C THR A 64 0.33 -9.62 6.25
N PRO A 65 0.96 -10.33 7.20
CA PRO A 65 0.48 -10.36 8.59
C PRO A 65 0.36 -8.95 9.19
N ASN A 66 1.33 -8.07 8.86
CA ASN A 66 1.41 -6.71 9.39
C ASN A 66 0.55 -5.71 8.62
N PHE A 67 0.18 -5.99 7.36
CA PHE A 67 -0.66 -5.12 6.53
C PHE A 67 -1.93 -5.83 6.05
N ARG A 68 -3.07 -5.40 6.61
CA ARG A 68 -4.41 -5.88 6.22
C ARG A 68 -4.92 -5.12 5.00
N ALA A 69 -4.43 -5.53 3.82
CA ALA A 69 -4.83 -4.99 2.53
C ALA A 69 -6.37 -5.15 2.30
N ARG A 70 -7.09 -4.02 2.18
CA ARG A 70 -8.52 -3.96 1.90
C ARG A 70 -8.76 -3.09 0.65
N PRO A 71 -9.88 -3.26 -0.07
CA PRO A 71 -10.20 -2.37 -1.18
C PRO A 71 -10.36 -0.90 -0.75
N GLY A 72 -9.83 0.02 -1.56
CA GLY A 72 -9.95 1.46 -1.36
C GLY A 72 -8.67 2.23 -1.72
N LYS A 73 -8.70 3.55 -1.49
CA LYS A 73 -7.57 4.47 -1.68
C LYS A 73 -6.67 4.49 -0.45
N TYR A 74 -5.37 4.59 -0.68
CA TYR A 74 -4.33 4.54 0.33
C TYR A 74 -3.27 5.61 0.10
N LEU A 75 -2.61 5.99 1.20
CA LEU A 75 -1.39 6.76 1.25
C LEU A 75 -0.39 5.94 2.06
N ALA A 76 0.78 5.64 1.49
CA ALA A 76 1.90 5.11 2.23
C ALA A 76 2.96 6.19 2.46
N PHE A 77 3.66 6.06 3.58
CA PHE A 77 4.89 6.79 3.86
C PHE A 77 6.02 5.77 3.80
N PHE A 78 6.87 5.86 2.79
CA PHE A 78 8.00 4.99 2.58
C PHE A 78 9.27 5.65 3.11
N ARG A 79 10.11 4.87 3.77
CA ARG A 79 11.37 5.33 4.35
C ARG A 79 12.42 4.24 4.23
N ALA A 80 13.67 4.65 4.08
CA ALA A 80 14.82 3.78 4.28
C ALA A 80 15.61 4.26 5.50
N ASP A 81 16.04 3.33 6.33
CA ASP A 81 16.79 3.54 7.56
C ASP A 81 18.11 2.77 7.46
N ASP A 82 19.23 3.48 7.56
CA ASP A 82 20.58 2.86 7.56
C ASP A 82 20.93 2.25 8.93
N ASP A 83 22.03 1.51 8.98
CA ASP A 83 22.53 0.88 10.22
C ASP A 83 23.05 1.93 11.25
N ALA A 84 23.23 3.18 10.84
CA ALA A 84 23.62 4.31 11.68
C ALA A 84 22.41 5.14 12.18
N HIS A 85 21.18 4.64 11.99
CA HIS A 85 19.91 5.30 12.33
C HIS A 85 19.61 6.61 11.57
N ASN A 86 20.25 6.85 10.42
CA ASN A 86 19.83 7.90 9.52
C ASN A 86 18.64 7.41 8.69
N SER A 87 17.55 8.16 8.77
CA SER A 87 16.35 7.95 7.96
C SER A 87 16.36 8.86 6.73
N THR A 88 15.91 8.35 5.59
CA THR A 88 15.48 9.23 4.50
C THR A 88 14.23 10.01 4.90
N GLU A 89 13.95 11.12 4.20
CA GLU A 89 12.64 11.76 4.29
C GLU A 89 11.51 10.81 3.87
N ASP A 90 10.31 11.04 4.41
CA ASP A 90 9.14 10.22 4.08
C ASP A 90 8.68 10.43 2.63
N ILE A 91 8.85 9.40 1.81
CA ILE A 91 8.35 9.37 0.44
C ILE A 91 6.88 8.98 0.45
N LYS A 92 6.01 9.92 0.06
CA LYS A 92 4.56 9.73 0.05
C LYS A 92 4.09 9.03 -1.22
N LEU A 93 3.57 7.81 -1.09
CA LEU A 93 3.07 7.00 -2.20
C LEU A 93 1.56 6.83 -2.14
N ARG A 94 0.84 7.33 -3.15
CA ARG A 94 -0.62 7.16 -3.26
C ARG A 94 -0.95 5.95 -4.11
N PHE A 95 -1.85 5.10 -3.62
CA PHE A 95 -2.28 3.93 -4.37
C PHE A 95 -3.74 3.57 -4.10
N GLU A 96 -4.28 2.67 -4.92
CA GLU A 96 -5.63 2.13 -4.76
C GLU A 96 -5.60 0.62 -4.91
N ILE A 97 -6.19 -0.09 -3.94
CA ILE A 97 -6.43 -1.52 -4.02
C ILE A 97 -7.83 -1.74 -4.59
N LYS A 98 -7.90 -2.35 -5.77
CA LYS A 98 -9.18 -2.67 -6.41
C LYS A 98 -9.87 -3.86 -5.75
N GLY A 99 -11.18 -3.75 -5.56
CA GLY A 99 -12.04 -4.87 -5.17
C GLY A 99 -12.28 -5.85 -6.32
N LYS A 100 -12.81 -7.05 -6.03
CA LYS A 100 -13.28 -7.98 -7.08
C LYS A 100 -14.42 -7.30 -7.85
N LYS A 101 -14.38 -7.31 -9.19
CA LYS A 101 -15.58 -7.03 -9.99
C LYS A 101 -16.62 -8.09 -9.63
N LYS A 102 -17.84 -7.71 -9.20
CA LYS A 102 -18.95 -8.66 -9.13
C LYS A 102 -19.13 -9.22 -10.55
N GLN A 103 -18.91 -10.52 -10.75
CA GLN A 103 -19.40 -11.17 -11.97
C GLN A 103 -20.92 -10.96 -11.99
N LYS A 104 -21.43 -10.27 -13.01
CA LYS A 104 -22.89 -10.26 -13.26
C LYS A 104 -23.31 -11.72 -13.39
N SER A 105 -24.12 -12.22 -12.45
CA SER A 105 -24.71 -13.55 -12.59
C SER A 105 -25.53 -13.55 -13.88
N ARG A 106 -25.10 -14.28 -14.91
CA ARG A 106 -25.96 -14.59 -16.04
C ARG A 106 -27.10 -15.43 -15.48
N LYS A 107 -28.27 -14.81 -15.25
CA LYS A 107 -29.50 -15.57 -15.00
C LYS A 107 -29.77 -16.36 -16.28
N HIS A 108 -29.48 -17.66 -16.27
CA HIS A 108 -29.98 -18.58 -17.28
C HIS A 108 -31.49 -18.66 -17.10
N HIS A 109 -32.23 -17.98 -17.98
CA HIS A 109 -33.66 -18.15 -18.11
C HIS A 109 -33.86 -19.48 -18.87
N ARG A 110 -34.06 -20.58 -18.15
CA ARG A 110 -34.59 -21.81 -18.76
C ARG A 110 -36.07 -21.55 -19.01
N ARG A 111 -36.43 -21.51 -20.30
CA ARG A 111 -37.80 -21.69 -20.77
C ARG A 111 -38.07 -23.18 -20.88
#